data_AF-A0A9X2K705-F1
#
_entry.id   AF-A0A9X2K705-F1
#
_cell.length_a   1.000
_cell.length_b   1.000
_cell.length_c   1.000
_cell.angle_alpha   90.00
_cell.angle_beta   90.00
_cell.angle_gamma   90.00
#
_symmetry.space_group_name_H-M   'P 1'
#
loop_
_entity.id
_entity.type
_entity.pdbx_description
1 polymer ?
#
loop_
_entity_poly.entity_id
_entity_poly.type
_entity_poly.pdbx_seq_one_letter_code
_entity_poly.pdbx_strand_id
1 'polypeptide(L)'
;MSACPECDQPLTSEPPHPEWCSSCDWNVVRSTSSRELQKVRFARLQARLVRGLHEDVLRSHPTPSTSTAPSTSAAPFPAPSARDPRPDLAHRPHLHLAADPGSTAAIRNTAPTAPTAPTAPRGIARAVVYALALLTHLLTPAFLILGIYLLTRGALFAVLPALVALDLAWLLRPRAAPFPPDTRPLTRETAPHLFALLDRIGAEVGAPRTDVVAISGEVNASSRTYGWRRRPVIEIGYPMWLILTPRERVGLLAHEMAHSSNGDSRHGFVVGSAFHSLAVLVDVTRFDWKEGDGLARLIAESLLAVLGLPVRGLMAAMELLLHRTSQRAEYRADELGARVAGTSAMISLLDALNTRALSAFGFLESSAHTAKPENLWTALRTSVAAVPASELERRRRAARLEELRVDSTHPPTYLRMEWVAALPYPEGRVQAGDDSPIDKELETVALQVAQTIRENAQSALYR
;
A
#
# COMPACT_ATOMS: atom_id res chain seq x y z
N MET A 1 12.32 -21.88 -29.37
CA MET A 1 11.60 -20.71 -28.83
C MET A 1 10.13 -21.03 -28.94
N SER A 2 9.42 -21.03 -27.82
CA SER A 2 7.96 -21.18 -27.79
C SER A 2 7.32 -19.94 -28.45
N ALA A 3 6.31 -20.16 -29.29
CA ALA A 3 5.53 -19.09 -29.89
C ALA A 3 4.38 -18.71 -28.94
N CYS A 4 4.01 -17.44 -28.91
CA CYS A 4 2.89 -16.96 -28.12
C CYS A 4 1.58 -17.57 -28.67
N PRO A 5 0.74 -18.19 -27.82
CA PRO A 5 -0.50 -18.82 -28.28
C PRO A 5 -1.57 -17.83 -28.76
N GLU A 6 -1.41 -16.53 -28.52
CA GLU A 6 -2.38 -15.50 -28.91
C GLU A 6 -1.99 -14.72 -30.18
N CYS A 7 -0.69 -14.54 -30.44
CA CYS A 7 -0.22 -13.69 -31.54
C CYS A 7 0.96 -14.26 -32.34
N ASP A 8 1.35 -15.51 -32.07
CA ASP A 8 2.45 -16.24 -32.72
C ASP A 8 3.84 -15.56 -32.64
N GLN A 9 3.97 -14.47 -31.90
CA GLN A 9 5.25 -13.80 -31.67
C GLN A 9 6.15 -14.62 -30.74
N PRO A 10 7.49 -14.51 -30.85
CA PRO A 10 8.41 -15.20 -29.97
C PRO A 10 8.19 -14.84 -28.49
N LEU A 11 8.13 -15.84 -27.62
CA LEU A 11 8.05 -15.62 -26.17
C LEU A 11 9.41 -15.22 -25.60
N THR A 12 9.37 -14.40 -24.54
CA THR A 12 10.53 -14.08 -23.72
C THR A 12 10.66 -15.16 -22.65
N SER A 13 11.71 -15.97 -22.72
CA SER A 13 11.93 -17.12 -21.81
C SER A 13 13.27 -17.01 -21.09
N GLU A 14 13.24 -16.75 -19.79
CA GLU A 14 14.45 -16.72 -18.95
C GLU A 14 14.20 -17.47 -17.64
N PRO A 15 14.43 -18.80 -17.60
CA PRO A 15 14.25 -19.59 -16.39
C PRO A 15 15.06 -19.02 -15.21
N PRO A 16 14.51 -19.00 -13.98
CA PRO A 16 13.26 -19.61 -13.54
C PRO A 16 12.00 -18.73 -13.71
N HIS A 17 12.10 -17.61 -14.42
CA HIS A 17 10.98 -16.68 -14.61
C HIS A 17 9.96 -17.21 -15.63
N PRO A 18 8.66 -16.86 -15.48
CA PRO A 18 7.62 -17.31 -16.40
C PRO A 18 7.83 -16.74 -17.81
N GLU A 19 7.54 -17.55 -18.83
CA GLU A 19 7.53 -17.08 -20.22
C GLU A 19 6.38 -16.11 -20.45
N TRP A 20 6.60 -15.02 -21.18
CA TRP A 20 5.56 -14.04 -21.48
C TRP A 20 5.77 -13.38 -22.85
N CYS A 21 4.70 -12.78 -23.40
CA CYS A 21 4.75 -12.12 -24.71
C CYS A 21 4.80 -10.59 -24.56
N SER A 22 5.83 -9.95 -25.09
CA SER A 22 5.97 -8.49 -25.10
C SER A 22 5.11 -7.78 -26.14
N SER A 23 4.50 -8.51 -27.07
CA SER A 23 3.68 -7.95 -28.15
C SER A 23 2.20 -7.83 -27.77
N CYS A 24 1.63 -8.85 -27.12
CA CYS A 24 0.20 -8.88 -26.74
C CYS A 24 -0.05 -8.99 -25.23
N ASP A 25 1.01 -8.93 -24.41
CA ASP A 25 0.96 -9.07 -22.95
C ASP A 25 0.45 -10.43 -22.43
N TRP A 26 0.49 -11.48 -23.26
CA TRP A 26 0.17 -12.84 -22.83
C TRP A 26 1.08 -13.30 -21.68
N ASN A 27 0.47 -13.85 -20.63
CA ASN A 27 1.11 -14.30 -19.38
C ASN A 27 1.90 -13.22 -18.61
N VAL A 28 1.60 -11.93 -18.85
CA VAL A 28 2.18 -10.82 -18.07
C VAL A 28 1.63 -10.81 -16.64
N VAL A 29 0.33 -11.00 -16.47
CA VAL A 29 -0.36 -11.08 -15.17
C VAL A 29 -0.47 -12.55 -14.78
N ARG A 30 0.08 -12.94 -13.62
CA ARG A 30 -0.13 -14.31 -13.12
C ARG A 30 -1.61 -14.45 -12.77
N SER A 31 -2.25 -15.53 -13.22
CA SER A 31 -3.59 -15.88 -12.75
C SER A 31 -3.53 -16.24 -11.26
N THR A 32 -3.86 -15.27 -10.40
CA THR A 32 -4.13 -15.55 -8.98
C THR A 32 -5.47 -16.25 -8.84
N SER A 33 -5.54 -17.21 -7.91
CA SER A 33 -6.63 -18.17 -7.71
C SER A 33 -8.07 -17.62 -7.76
N SER A 34 -9.02 -18.52 -8.02
CA SER A 34 -10.47 -18.35 -8.16
C SER A 34 -11.22 -17.64 -7.01
N ARG A 35 -10.57 -17.31 -5.87
CA ARG A 35 -11.15 -16.48 -4.80
C ARG A 35 -11.22 -14.98 -5.12
N GLU A 36 -10.52 -14.50 -6.15
CA GLU A 36 -10.48 -13.06 -6.54
C GLU A 36 -11.67 -12.58 -7.39
N LEU A 37 -12.47 -13.49 -7.97
CA LEU A 37 -13.54 -13.15 -8.92
C LEU A 37 -14.71 -12.34 -8.30
N GLN A 38 -14.89 -12.34 -6.98
CA GLN A 38 -15.89 -11.50 -6.30
C GLN A 38 -15.51 -10.00 -6.25
N LYS A 39 -14.24 -9.63 -6.51
CA LYS A 39 -13.76 -8.22 -6.49
C LYS A 39 -14.08 -7.41 -7.76
N VAL A 40 -14.58 -8.04 -8.82
CA VAL A 40 -14.63 -7.46 -10.19
C VAL A 40 -15.63 -6.29 -10.35
N ARG A 41 -16.68 -6.19 -9.52
CA ARG A 41 -17.64 -5.06 -9.58
C ARG A 41 -17.21 -3.85 -8.76
N PHE A 42 -16.65 -4.05 -7.56
CA PHE A 42 -16.10 -2.97 -6.74
C PHE A 42 -14.82 -2.38 -7.35
N ALA A 43 -13.98 -3.22 -7.96
CA ALA A 43 -12.75 -2.80 -8.65
C ALA A 43 -13.02 -1.80 -9.78
N ARG A 44 -14.07 -1.99 -10.60
CA ARG A 44 -14.40 -1.08 -11.71
C ARG A 44 -14.91 0.28 -11.27
N LEU A 45 -15.71 0.35 -10.19
CA LEU A 45 -16.17 1.63 -9.64
C LEU A 45 -15.00 2.39 -9.01
N GLN A 46 -14.12 1.67 -8.30
CA GLN A 46 -12.94 2.26 -7.68
C GLN A 46 -11.92 2.75 -8.71
N ALA A 47 -11.68 1.99 -9.80
CA ALA A 47 -10.82 2.40 -10.91
C ALA A 47 -11.28 3.72 -11.54
N ARG A 48 -12.60 3.89 -11.76
CA ARG A 48 -13.16 5.16 -12.28
C ARG A 48 -12.99 6.33 -11.32
N LEU A 49 -13.21 6.10 -10.02
CA LEU A 49 -13.04 7.13 -8.99
C LEU A 49 -11.57 7.58 -8.85
N VAL A 50 -10.64 6.64 -8.96
CA VAL A 50 -9.19 6.86 -8.93
C VAL A 50 -8.74 7.70 -10.12
N ARG A 51 -9.15 7.34 -11.35
CA ARG A 51 -8.79 8.11 -12.56
C ARG A 51 -9.34 9.53 -12.52
N GLY A 52 -10.60 9.71 -12.09
CA GLY A 52 -11.18 11.03 -11.92
C GLY A 52 -10.43 11.90 -10.91
N LEU A 53 -9.94 11.31 -9.81
CA LEU A 53 -9.10 12.04 -8.86
C LEU A 53 -7.73 12.40 -9.46
N HIS A 54 -7.10 11.50 -10.20
CA HIS A 54 -5.83 11.78 -10.84
C HIS A 54 -5.94 12.96 -11.82
N GLU A 55 -6.97 12.97 -12.65
CA GLU A 55 -7.24 14.11 -13.54
C GLU A 55 -7.50 15.42 -12.77
N ASP A 56 -8.20 15.36 -11.63
CA ASP A 56 -8.39 16.52 -10.76
C ASP A 56 -7.06 17.07 -10.22
N VAL A 57 -6.14 16.19 -9.83
CA VAL A 57 -4.79 16.58 -9.36
C VAL A 57 -4.03 17.25 -10.49
N LEU A 58 -3.99 16.64 -11.68
CA LEU A 58 -3.36 17.23 -12.87
C LEU A 58 -3.96 18.60 -13.22
N ARG A 59 -5.29 18.75 -13.18
CA ARG A 59 -5.96 20.04 -13.45
C ARG A 59 -5.65 21.12 -12.43
N SER A 60 -5.45 20.74 -11.16
CA SER A 60 -5.18 21.69 -10.06
C SER A 60 -3.75 22.23 -10.05
N HIS A 61 -2.84 21.61 -10.79
CA HIS A 61 -1.47 22.07 -10.99
C HIS A 61 -1.23 22.34 -12.48
N PRO A 62 -1.58 23.54 -12.99
CA PRO A 62 -1.24 23.89 -14.36
C PRO A 62 0.28 23.87 -14.51
N THR A 63 0.77 23.04 -15.43
CA THR A 63 2.14 23.13 -15.93
C THR A 63 2.39 24.56 -16.42
N PRO A 64 3.55 25.18 -16.12
CA PRO A 64 3.87 26.46 -16.72
C PRO A 64 3.87 26.27 -18.24
N SER A 65 3.05 27.07 -18.93
CA SER A 65 2.90 27.05 -20.38
C SER A 65 4.28 27.14 -21.04
N THR A 66 4.62 26.15 -21.84
CA THR A 66 5.79 26.18 -22.72
C THR A 66 5.67 27.34 -23.70
N SER A 67 6.33 28.45 -23.40
CA SER A 67 6.58 29.52 -24.35
C SER A 67 7.72 29.08 -25.29
N THR A 68 7.35 28.72 -26.52
CA THR A 68 8.14 28.81 -27.78
C THR A 68 9.64 28.39 -27.81
N ALA A 69 9.86 27.17 -28.35
CA ALA A 69 10.96 26.69 -29.26
C ALA A 69 12.43 26.64 -28.77
N PRO A 70 13.35 25.81 -29.38
CA PRO A 70 13.20 24.94 -30.55
C PRO A 70 13.46 23.43 -30.29
N SER A 71 13.22 22.62 -31.33
CA SER A 71 13.24 21.16 -31.34
C SER A 71 14.59 20.52 -30.96
N THR A 72 14.56 19.64 -29.96
CA THR A 72 15.51 18.52 -29.85
C THR A 72 14.74 17.24 -29.54
N SER A 73 14.94 16.26 -30.42
CA SER A 73 14.36 14.93 -30.44
C SER A 73 14.53 14.17 -29.11
N ALA A 74 13.42 13.97 -28.40
CA ALA A 74 13.24 12.85 -27.49
C ALA A 74 11.96 12.13 -27.96
N ALA A 75 12.10 10.87 -28.37
CA ALA A 75 11.02 10.09 -28.93
C ALA A 75 9.88 9.89 -27.91
N PRO A 76 8.60 10.09 -28.29
CA PRO A 76 7.47 9.78 -27.42
C PRO A 76 7.30 8.26 -27.30
N PHE A 77 6.91 7.79 -26.11
CA PHE A 77 6.47 6.41 -25.89
C PHE A 77 5.31 6.08 -26.84
N PRO A 78 5.35 4.96 -27.60
CA PRO A 78 4.30 4.66 -28.56
C PRO A 78 3.02 4.19 -27.84
N ALA A 79 1.90 4.82 -28.18
CA ALA A 79 0.57 4.30 -27.89
C ALA A 79 0.34 2.97 -28.64
N PRO A 80 -0.49 2.04 -28.11
CA PRO A 80 -0.69 0.74 -28.73
C PRO A 80 -1.34 0.88 -30.11
N SER A 81 -0.74 0.23 -31.11
CA SER A 81 -1.23 0.19 -32.48
C SER A 81 -2.48 -0.70 -32.57
N ALA A 82 -3.63 -0.10 -32.89
CA ALA A 82 -4.76 -0.84 -33.42
C ALA A 82 -4.45 -1.25 -34.87
N ARG A 83 -4.04 -2.51 -35.09
CA ARG A 83 -4.07 -3.14 -36.42
C ARG A 83 -4.56 -4.58 -36.29
N ASP A 84 -5.78 -4.77 -36.76
CA ASP A 84 -6.35 -6.04 -37.20
C ASP A 84 -5.57 -6.52 -38.45
N PRO A 85 -5.13 -7.79 -38.46
CA PRO A 85 -5.34 -8.57 -39.67
C PRO A 85 -5.80 -9.99 -39.34
N ARG A 86 -7.00 -10.33 -39.79
CA ARG A 86 -7.41 -11.72 -40.02
C ARG A 86 -6.44 -12.43 -40.98
N PRO A 87 -6.19 -13.73 -40.75
CA PRO A 87 -6.30 -14.66 -41.87
C PRO A 87 -7.12 -15.92 -41.53
N ASP A 88 -7.68 -16.47 -42.59
CA ASP A 88 -8.47 -17.71 -42.68
C ASP A 88 -7.88 -18.90 -41.91
N LEU A 89 -8.74 -19.58 -41.15
CA LEU A 89 -8.56 -20.99 -40.81
C LEU A 89 -9.89 -21.74 -41.01
N ALA A 90 -9.95 -22.44 -42.13
CA ALA A 90 -10.86 -23.54 -42.39
C ALA A 90 -10.54 -24.74 -41.47
N HIS A 91 -11.57 -25.55 -41.23
CA HIS A 91 -11.58 -26.86 -40.56
C HIS A 91 -11.30 -26.90 -39.05
N ARG A 92 -12.36 -27.06 -38.25
CA ARG A 92 -12.69 -28.34 -37.57
C ARG A 92 -14.07 -28.29 -36.85
N PRO A 93 -14.67 -29.47 -36.55
CA PRO A 93 -16.12 -29.65 -36.55
C PRO A 93 -16.81 -29.41 -35.21
N HIS A 94 -18.05 -28.92 -35.33
CA HIS A 94 -19.26 -29.24 -34.59
C HIS A 94 -19.15 -29.57 -33.08
N LEU A 95 -19.61 -28.62 -32.26
CA LEU A 95 -20.46 -28.95 -31.11
C LEU A 95 -21.73 -28.11 -31.17
N HIS A 96 -22.84 -28.78 -31.43
CA HIS A 96 -24.19 -28.22 -31.43
C HIS A 96 -24.58 -27.78 -30.03
N LEU A 97 -24.93 -26.50 -29.87
CA LEU A 97 -25.97 -26.07 -28.94
C LEU A 97 -26.83 -25.04 -29.68
N ALA A 98 -28.11 -25.41 -29.82
CA ALA A 98 -29.11 -24.74 -30.61
C ALA A 98 -29.34 -23.29 -30.16
N ALA A 99 -29.37 -22.39 -31.14
CA ALA A 99 -29.93 -21.06 -31.01
C ALA A 99 -31.43 -21.09 -31.33
N ASP A 100 -32.21 -20.36 -30.56
CA ASP A 100 -33.56 -19.93 -30.90
C ASP A 100 -33.44 -18.53 -31.56
N PRO A 101 -33.95 -18.29 -32.79
CA PRO A 101 -33.73 -17.04 -33.50
C PRO A 101 -34.93 -16.09 -33.36
N GLY A 102 -34.67 -14.85 -32.93
CA GLY A 102 -35.68 -13.81 -33.01
C GLY A 102 -35.15 -12.42 -32.71
N SER A 103 -35.46 -11.47 -33.60
CA SER A 103 -35.30 -10.01 -33.45
C SER A 103 -33.94 -9.41 -33.79
N THR A 104 -33.76 -9.17 -35.10
CA THR A 104 -32.97 -8.09 -35.67
C THR A 104 -33.54 -6.72 -35.29
N ALA A 105 -32.79 -5.92 -34.51
CA ALA A 105 -33.04 -4.49 -34.38
C ALA A 105 -31.70 -3.73 -34.30
N ALA A 106 -31.44 -2.92 -35.31
CA ALA A 106 -30.30 -2.02 -35.38
C ALA A 106 -30.37 -0.99 -34.25
N ILE A 107 -29.45 -1.08 -33.28
CA ILE A 107 -29.29 -0.06 -32.23
C ILE A 107 -28.18 0.89 -32.66
N ARG A 108 -28.60 2.12 -32.97
CA ARG A 108 -27.72 3.29 -33.15
C ARG A 108 -26.89 3.50 -31.89
N ASN A 109 -25.57 3.61 -32.05
CA ASN A 109 -24.65 4.04 -30.99
C ASN A 109 -24.86 5.54 -30.69
N THR A 110 -25.79 5.84 -29.79
CA THR A 110 -25.77 7.10 -29.03
C THR A 110 -25.27 6.77 -27.63
N ALA A 111 -24.04 7.19 -27.33
CA ALA A 111 -23.47 7.07 -25.99
C ALA A 111 -24.37 7.82 -24.98
N PRO A 112 -24.88 7.16 -23.93
CA PRO A 112 -25.61 7.87 -22.89
C PRO A 112 -24.63 8.72 -22.08
N THR A 113 -24.89 10.03 -22.03
CA THR A 113 -24.29 10.94 -21.05
C THR A 113 -24.69 10.47 -19.66
N ALA A 114 -23.71 9.96 -18.90
CA ALA A 114 -23.95 9.42 -17.58
C ALA A 114 -24.19 10.54 -16.55
N PRO A 115 -25.14 10.37 -15.62
CA PRO A 115 -25.34 11.30 -14.52
C PRO A 115 -24.12 11.25 -13.58
N THR A 116 -23.53 12.43 -13.32
CA THR A 116 -22.49 12.63 -12.32
C THR A 116 -23.07 12.38 -10.94
N ALA A 117 -22.61 11.34 -10.23
CA ALA A 117 -22.97 11.14 -8.83
C ALA A 117 -22.54 12.37 -8.00
N PRO A 118 -23.41 12.92 -7.13
CA PRO A 118 -23.12 14.12 -6.37
C PRO A 118 -21.98 13.85 -5.39
N THR A 119 -20.82 14.45 -5.63
CA THR A 119 -19.71 14.40 -4.68
C THR A 119 -20.00 15.38 -3.55
N ALA A 120 -20.18 14.88 -2.33
CA ALA A 120 -20.36 15.74 -1.16
C ALA A 120 -19.20 16.75 -1.06
N PRO A 121 -19.46 18.04 -0.78
CA PRO A 121 -18.42 19.04 -0.67
C PRO A 121 -17.44 18.65 0.45
N ARG A 122 -16.15 18.81 0.16
CA ARG A 122 -14.99 18.26 0.90
C ARG A 122 -15.04 18.47 2.42
N GLY A 123 -15.61 19.59 2.87
CA GLY A 123 -15.79 19.89 4.30
C GLY A 123 -16.78 18.97 5.02
N ILE A 124 -17.84 18.52 4.33
CA ILE A 124 -18.87 17.66 4.91
C ILE A 124 -18.31 16.27 5.19
N ALA A 125 -17.61 15.65 4.24
CA ALA A 125 -17.01 14.33 4.45
C ALA A 125 -16.03 14.32 5.63
N ARG A 126 -15.18 15.36 5.72
CA ARG A 126 -14.27 15.53 6.86
C ARG A 126 -15.06 15.72 8.16
N ALA A 127 -16.06 16.61 8.20
CA ALA A 127 -16.88 16.82 9.38
C ALA A 127 -17.59 15.53 9.85
N VAL A 128 -18.13 14.74 8.91
CA VAL A 128 -18.77 13.45 9.20
C VAL A 128 -17.77 12.47 9.80
N VAL A 129 -16.56 12.33 9.23
CA VAL A 129 -15.54 11.43 9.80
C VAL A 129 -15.14 11.84 11.21
N TYR A 130 -14.97 13.14 11.47
CA TYR A 130 -14.68 13.62 12.82
C TYR A 130 -15.84 13.37 13.78
N ALA A 131 -17.09 13.53 13.33
CA ALA A 131 -18.27 13.20 14.12
C ALA A 131 -18.34 11.70 14.45
N LEU A 132 -18.10 10.82 13.47
CA LEU A 132 -18.03 9.37 13.66
C LEU A 132 -16.90 8.98 14.62
N ALA A 133 -15.71 9.56 14.46
CA ALA A 133 -14.59 9.32 15.38
C ALA A 133 -14.91 9.78 16.81
N LEU A 134 -15.56 10.93 16.98
CA LEU A 134 -16.01 11.40 18.28
C LEU A 134 -17.06 10.46 18.89
N LEU A 135 -18.01 9.98 18.11
CA LEU A 135 -18.99 8.98 18.55
C LEU A 135 -18.30 7.69 19.00
N THR A 136 -17.29 7.21 18.28
CA THR A 136 -16.47 6.06 18.71
C THR A 136 -15.83 6.31 20.07
N HIS A 137 -15.26 7.49 20.31
CA HIS A 137 -14.67 7.84 21.60
C HIS A 137 -15.70 7.93 22.73
N LEU A 138 -16.95 8.32 22.42
CA LEU A 138 -18.05 8.37 23.39
C LEU A 138 -18.57 6.97 23.77
N LEU A 139 -18.32 5.93 22.97
CA LEU A 139 -18.69 4.56 23.32
C LEU A 139 -17.95 4.06 24.56
N THR A 140 -16.67 4.42 24.74
CA THR A 140 -15.87 4.02 25.91
C THR A 140 -16.52 4.45 27.24
N PRO A 141 -16.78 5.75 27.50
CA PRO A 141 -17.44 6.15 28.73
C PRO A 141 -18.90 5.65 28.81
N ALA A 142 -19.61 5.52 27.69
CA ALA A 142 -20.97 4.99 27.69
C ALA A 142 -21.02 3.53 28.19
N PHE A 143 -20.16 2.66 27.67
CA PHE A 143 -20.05 1.27 28.11
C PHE A 143 -19.54 1.15 29.54
N LEU A 144 -18.61 2.02 29.96
CA LEU A 144 -18.14 2.07 31.34
C LEU A 144 -19.27 2.41 32.32
N ILE A 145 -20.03 3.48 32.02
CA ILE A 145 -21.18 3.92 32.84
C ILE A 145 -22.25 2.83 32.85
N LEU A 146 -22.57 2.22 31.71
CA LEU A 146 -23.54 1.13 31.62
C LEU A 146 -23.13 -0.09 32.45
N GLY A 147 -21.87 -0.50 32.35
CA GLY A 147 -21.33 -1.62 33.12
C GLY A 147 -21.41 -1.38 34.63
N ILE A 148 -20.98 -0.20 35.09
CA ILE A 148 -21.08 0.19 36.50
C ILE A 148 -22.55 0.24 36.95
N TYR A 149 -23.42 0.88 36.16
CA TYR A 149 -24.85 0.97 36.46
C TYR A 149 -25.48 -0.40 36.64
N LEU A 150 -25.23 -1.35 35.73
CA LEU A 150 -25.77 -2.71 35.81
C LEU A 150 -25.29 -3.45 37.07
N LEU A 151 -24.03 -3.29 37.47
CA LEU A 151 -23.51 -3.87 38.72
C LEU A 151 -24.19 -3.27 39.96
N THR A 152 -24.42 -1.96 39.99
CA THR A 152 -25.05 -1.29 41.15
C THR A 152 -26.51 -1.67 41.36
N ARG A 153 -27.20 -2.21 40.34
CA ARG A 153 -28.59 -2.68 40.46
C ARG A 153 -28.70 -4.03 41.19
N GLY A 154 -27.60 -4.73 41.46
CA GLY A 154 -27.56 -5.94 42.30
C GLY A 154 -28.30 -7.15 41.73
N ALA A 155 -28.72 -7.11 40.47
CA ALA A 155 -29.40 -8.22 39.81
C ALA A 155 -28.37 -9.24 39.29
N LEU A 156 -28.46 -10.50 39.72
CA LEU A 156 -27.54 -11.57 39.30
C LEU A 156 -27.44 -11.70 37.77
N PHE A 157 -28.57 -11.56 37.07
CA PHE A 157 -28.62 -11.63 35.59
C PHE A 157 -27.98 -10.42 34.90
N ALA A 158 -27.76 -9.31 35.61
CA ALA A 158 -27.11 -8.12 35.07
C ALA A 158 -25.57 -8.21 35.12
N VAL A 159 -25.02 -9.18 35.86
CA VAL A 159 -23.56 -9.33 36.03
C VAL A 159 -22.87 -9.62 34.70
N LEU A 160 -23.33 -10.60 33.93
CA LEU A 160 -22.69 -10.95 32.65
C LEU A 160 -22.75 -9.79 31.64
N PRO A 161 -23.91 -9.16 31.36
CA PRO A 161 -23.98 -7.97 30.52
C PRO A 161 -23.11 -6.81 31.03
N ALA A 162 -23.00 -6.64 32.35
CA ALA A 162 -22.12 -5.63 32.92
C ALA A 162 -20.65 -5.91 32.62
N LEU A 163 -20.20 -7.16 32.79
CA LEU A 163 -18.84 -7.57 32.47
C LEU A 163 -18.53 -7.38 30.98
N VAL A 164 -19.46 -7.73 30.09
CA VAL A 164 -19.32 -7.48 28.64
C VAL A 164 -19.22 -5.99 28.35
N ALA A 165 -20.05 -5.14 28.98
CA ALA A 165 -19.97 -3.69 28.81
C ALA A 165 -18.61 -3.15 29.31
N LEU A 166 -18.14 -3.59 30.47
CA LEU A 166 -16.83 -3.19 31.00
C LEU A 166 -15.67 -3.66 30.11
N ASP A 167 -15.76 -4.87 29.55
CA ASP A 167 -14.78 -5.41 28.61
C ASP A 167 -14.77 -4.60 27.30
N LEU A 168 -15.93 -4.26 26.75
CA LEU A 168 -16.03 -3.36 25.60
C LEU A 168 -15.46 -1.96 25.88
N ALA A 169 -15.72 -1.40 27.07
CA ALA A 169 -15.12 -0.14 27.49
C ALA A 169 -13.59 -0.25 27.55
N TRP A 170 -13.08 -1.36 28.09
CA TRP A 170 -11.66 -1.64 28.14
C TRP A 170 -11.05 -1.80 26.74
N LEU A 171 -11.71 -2.52 25.83
CA LEU A 171 -11.25 -2.76 24.47
C LEU A 171 -11.24 -1.48 23.63
N LEU A 172 -12.27 -0.66 23.72
CA LEU A 172 -12.42 0.59 22.97
C LEU A 172 -11.57 1.76 23.49
N ARG A 173 -11.05 1.67 24.72
CA ARG A 173 -10.32 2.79 25.34
C ARG A 173 -9.20 3.31 24.44
N PRO A 174 -9.03 4.63 24.29
CA PRO A 174 -7.86 5.19 23.62
C PRO A 174 -6.58 4.73 24.33
N ARG A 175 -5.61 4.23 23.55
CA ARG A 175 -4.32 3.76 24.05
C ARG A 175 -3.20 4.61 23.47
N ALA A 176 -2.09 4.70 24.20
CA ALA A 176 -0.84 5.15 23.61
C ALA A 176 -0.45 4.21 22.47
N ALA A 177 -0.02 4.78 21.35
CA ALA A 177 0.53 4.01 20.25
C ALA A 177 1.78 3.26 20.76
N PRO A 178 1.83 1.92 20.65
CA PRO A 178 3.00 1.17 21.05
C PRO A 178 4.19 1.53 20.16
N PHE A 179 5.39 1.34 20.68
CA PHE A 179 6.59 1.36 19.84
C PHE A 179 6.53 0.18 18.85
N PRO A 180 7.00 0.32 17.60
CA PRO A 180 6.96 -0.75 16.61
C PRO A 180 7.57 -2.06 17.15
N PRO A 181 6.80 -3.17 17.16
CA PRO A 181 7.31 -4.45 17.63
C PRO A 181 8.41 -4.97 16.69
N ASP A 182 9.28 -5.84 17.20
CA ASP A 182 10.34 -6.50 16.42
C ASP A 182 11.29 -5.54 15.67
N THR A 183 11.42 -4.32 16.18
CA THR A 183 12.33 -3.30 15.65
C THR A 183 13.49 -3.00 16.59
N ARG A 184 14.55 -2.39 16.05
CA ARG A 184 15.72 -1.92 16.79
C ARG A 184 15.74 -0.39 16.80
N PRO A 185 15.62 0.25 17.97
CA PRO A 185 15.62 1.71 18.06
C PRO A 185 17.02 2.27 17.84
N LEU A 186 17.09 3.35 17.06
CA LEU A 186 18.24 4.20 16.87
C LEU A 186 17.94 5.60 17.41
N THR A 187 18.95 6.17 18.04
CA THR A 187 18.94 7.51 18.63
C THR A 187 19.90 8.42 17.87
N ARG A 188 19.82 9.72 18.13
CA ARG A 188 20.68 10.73 17.51
C ARG A 188 22.16 10.53 17.88
N GLU A 189 22.40 9.94 19.04
CA GLU A 189 23.72 9.63 19.56
C GLU A 189 24.33 8.42 18.84
N THR A 190 23.50 7.42 18.51
CA THR A 190 23.95 6.18 17.85
C THR A 190 23.99 6.27 16.32
N ALA A 191 23.19 7.17 15.73
CA ALA A 191 23.11 7.34 14.27
C ALA A 191 23.07 8.83 13.83
N PRO A 192 24.06 9.65 14.22
CA PRO A 192 24.06 11.09 13.95
C PRO A 192 23.93 11.46 12.46
N HIS A 193 24.55 10.72 11.55
CA HIS A 193 24.49 10.98 10.12
C HIS A 193 23.10 10.70 9.54
N LEU A 194 22.45 9.60 9.95
CA LEU A 194 21.07 9.31 9.57
C LEU A 194 20.11 10.42 10.06
N PHE A 195 20.23 10.82 11.33
CA PHE A 195 19.37 11.87 11.87
C PHE A 195 19.64 13.25 11.24
N ALA A 196 20.89 13.54 10.85
CA ALA A 196 21.20 14.74 10.10
C ALA A 196 20.57 14.74 8.70
N LEU A 197 20.50 13.58 8.04
CA LEU A 197 19.75 13.43 6.78
C LEU A 197 18.26 13.68 6.99
N LEU A 198 17.67 13.06 8.01
CA LEU A 198 16.26 13.25 8.36
C LEU A 198 15.95 14.72 8.68
N ASP A 199 16.82 15.42 9.39
CA ASP A 199 16.61 16.84 9.71
C ASP A 199 16.63 17.72 8.44
N ARG A 200 17.51 17.44 7.46
CA ARG A 200 17.53 18.14 6.16
C ARG A 200 16.25 17.87 5.35
N ILE A 201 15.81 16.61 5.30
CA ILE A 201 14.56 16.23 4.63
C ILE A 201 13.37 16.90 5.31
N GLY A 202 13.30 16.82 6.64
CA GLY A 202 12.25 17.41 7.47
C GLY A 202 12.09 18.92 7.26
N ALA A 203 13.20 19.64 7.11
CA ALA A 203 13.19 21.07 6.80
C ALA A 203 12.52 21.39 5.46
N GLU A 204 12.72 20.55 4.43
CA GLU A 204 12.13 20.76 3.10
C GLU A 204 10.66 20.31 3.00
N VAL A 205 10.27 19.26 3.72
CA VAL A 205 8.87 18.77 3.70
C VAL A 205 7.98 19.44 4.75
N GLY A 206 8.57 20.10 5.76
CA GLY A 206 7.82 20.70 6.87
C GLY A 206 7.38 19.69 7.93
N ALA A 207 8.11 18.59 8.08
CA ALA A 207 7.83 17.55 9.06
C ALA A 207 8.42 17.91 10.44
N PRO A 208 7.78 17.47 11.55
CA PRO A 208 8.37 17.62 12.87
C PRO A 208 9.68 16.84 12.96
N ARG A 209 10.55 17.30 13.85
CA ARG A 209 11.85 16.67 14.11
C ARG A 209 11.65 15.21 14.55
N THR A 210 12.33 14.29 13.88
CA THR A 210 12.30 12.86 14.24
C THR A 210 13.00 12.63 15.58
N ASP A 211 12.33 11.97 16.51
CA ASP A 211 12.86 11.68 17.84
C ASP A 211 13.62 10.35 17.86
N VAL A 212 13.07 9.32 17.21
CA VAL A 212 13.61 7.96 17.19
C VAL A 212 13.44 7.35 15.79
N VAL A 213 14.44 6.57 15.35
CA VAL A 213 14.33 5.73 14.16
C VAL A 213 14.19 4.28 14.61
N ALA A 214 13.30 3.52 14.00
CA ALA A 214 13.13 2.09 14.26
C ALA A 214 13.57 1.29 13.04
N ILE A 215 14.59 0.44 13.17
CA ILE A 215 15.01 -0.43 12.06
C ILE A 215 14.26 -1.76 12.17
N SER A 216 13.59 -2.17 11.09
CA SER A 216 12.81 -3.41 11.02
C SER A 216 13.29 -4.35 9.92
N GLY A 217 12.80 -5.58 9.94
CA GLY A 217 13.05 -6.60 8.91
C GLY A 217 12.10 -6.54 7.72
N GLU A 218 11.22 -5.54 7.67
CA GLU A 218 10.20 -5.39 6.63
C GLU A 218 10.80 -4.83 5.33
N VAL A 219 10.22 -5.15 4.17
CA VAL A 219 10.52 -4.45 2.91
C VAL A 219 9.59 -3.25 2.79
N ASN A 220 9.70 -2.32 3.73
CA ASN A 220 8.88 -1.11 3.78
C ASN A 220 9.58 0.04 4.52
N ALA A 221 8.99 1.23 4.51
CA ALA A 221 9.27 2.29 5.47
C ALA A 221 7.94 2.92 5.91
N SER A 222 7.90 3.53 7.10
CA SER A 222 6.71 4.25 7.54
C SER A 222 7.05 5.38 8.50
N SER A 223 6.25 6.46 8.48
CA SER A 223 6.25 7.44 9.57
C SER A 223 5.06 7.23 10.50
N ARG A 224 5.30 7.34 11.81
CA ARG A 224 4.27 7.16 12.84
C ARG A 224 4.61 7.95 14.09
N THR A 225 3.73 7.87 15.09
CA THR A 225 3.96 8.44 16.42
C THR A 225 3.87 7.36 17.49
N TYR A 226 4.71 7.42 18.52
CA TYR A 226 4.66 6.49 19.65
C TYR A 226 4.44 7.18 21.01
N GLY A 227 3.86 6.44 21.95
CA GLY A 227 3.62 6.87 23.33
C GLY A 227 2.51 7.92 23.47
N TRP A 228 2.17 8.26 24.71
CA TRP A 228 1.17 9.28 25.05
C TRP A 228 1.52 10.68 24.53
N ARG A 229 2.82 10.97 24.40
CA ARG A 229 3.34 12.25 23.88
C ARG A 229 3.42 12.29 22.36
N ARG A 230 3.03 11.23 21.67
CA ARG A 230 3.03 11.12 20.19
C ARG A 230 4.36 11.55 19.56
N ARG A 231 5.46 11.07 20.10
CA ARG A 231 6.80 11.37 19.59
C ARG A 231 6.96 10.85 18.16
N PRO A 232 7.49 11.62 17.19
CA PRO A 232 7.66 11.17 15.81
C PRO A 232 8.68 10.03 15.71
N VAL A 233 8.30 8.96 15.01
CA VAL A 233 9.13 7.79 14.71
C VAL A 233 9.10 7.52 13.23
N ILE A 234 10.28 7.28 12.66
CA ILE A 234 10.41 6.75 11.31
C ILE A 234 10.88 5.31 11.43
N GLU A 235 10.07 4.39 10.93
CA GLU A 235 10.44 3.00 10.76
C GLU A 235 11.08 2.81 9.39
N ILE A 236 12.28 2.26 9.37
CA ILE A 236 13.02 1.93 8.15
C ILE A 236 13.23 0.43 8.12
N GLY A 237 12.56 -0.23 7.18
CA GLY A 237 12.85 -1.61 6.85
C GLY A 237 14.25 -1.72 6.25
N TYR A 238 15.15 -2.43 6.92
CA TYR A 238 16.53 -2.56 6.45
C TYR A 238 16.64 -3.19 5.06
N PRO A 239 15.86 -4.23 4.69
CA PRO A 239 15.80 -4.73 3.31
C PRO A 239 15.45 -3.64 2.29
N MET A 240 14.49 -2.77 2.61
CA MET A 240 14.10 -1.65 1.73
C MET A 240 15.25 -0.65 1.58
N TRP A 241 15.89 -0.26 2.69
CA TRP A 241 17.07 0.61 2.65
C TRP A 241 18.17 0.03 1.74
N LEU A 242 18.40 -1.27 1.83
CA LEU A 242 19.47 -1.96 1.14
C LEU A 242 19.31 -2.01 -0.38
N ILE A 243 18.09 -2.17 -0.87
CA ILE A 243 17.82 -2.31 -2.30
C ILE A 243 17.72 -0.97 -3.02
N LEU A 244 17.63 0.14 -2.30
CA LEU A 244 17.47 1.48 -2.84
C LEU A 244 18.82 2.20 -3.00
N THR A 245 18.91 3.04 -4.04
CA THR A 245 20.03 3.97 -4.21
C THR A 245 19.94 5.13 -3.21
N PRO A 246 21.04 5.85 -2.93
CA PRO A 246 21.02 7.01 -2.03
C PRO A 246 19.93 8.04 -2.36
N ARG A 247 19.73 8.36 -3.64
CA ARG A 247 18.68 9.30 -4.07
C ARG A 247 17.27 8.76 -3.85
N GLU A 248 17.06 7.46 -4.06
CA GLU A 248 15.78 6.82 -3.78
C GLU A 248 15.47 6.74 -2.29
N ARG A 249 16.49 6.52 -1.44
CA ARG A 249 16.36 6.58 0.02
C ARG A 249 15.90 7.96 0.48
N VAL A 250 16.49 9.03 -0.07
CA VAL A 250 16.04 10.41 0.18
C VAL A 250 14.58 10.59 -0.26
N GLY A 251 14.21 10.11 -1.44
CA GLY A 251 12.83 10.17 -1.93
C GLY A 251 11.83 9.43 -1.05
N LEU A 252 12.20 8.23 -0.59
CA LEU A 252 11.38 7.40 0.29
C LEU A 252 11.17 8.07 1.64
N LEU A 253 12.26 8.51 2.28
CA LEU A 253 12.17 9.21 3.56
C LEU A 253 11.38 10.52 3.45
N ALA A 254 11.55 11.27 2.36
CA ALA A 254 10.78 12.49 2.11
C ALA A 254 9.28 12.20 1.94
N HIS A 255 8.94 11.14 1.20
CA HIS A 255 7.56 10.68 1.05
C HIS A 255 6.96 10.27 2.42
N GLU A 256 7.66 9.45 3.20
CA GLU A 256 7.17 9.02 4.51
C GLU A 256 7.01 10.19 5.48
N MET A 257 7.97 11.11 5.52
CA MET A 257 7.91 12.28 6.38
C MET A 257 6.81 13.25 5.97
N ALA A 258 6.49 13.35 4.67
CA ALA A 258 5.43 14.21 4.16
C ALA A 258 4.07 13.88 4.77
N HIS A 259 3.77 12.61 5.07
CA HIS A 259 2.49 12.20 5.70
C HIS A 259 2.22 12.90 7.04
N SER A 260 3.26 13.21 7.80
CA SER A 260 3.14 13.97 9.06
C SER A 260 2.80 15.45 8.86
N SER A 261 3.06 16.00 7.67
CA SER A 261 2.85 17.41 7.31
C SER A 261 1.63 17.64 6.40
N ASN A 262 1.12 16.58 5.75
CA ASN A 262 0.06 16.65 4.72
C ASN A 262 -1.35 16.89 5.26
N GLY A 263 -1.55 16.99 6.57
CA GLY A 263 -2.86 17.24 7.17
C GLY A 263 -3.88 16.11 6.96
N ASP A 264 -3.39 14.89 6.70
CA ASP A 264 -4.22 13.70 6.60
C ASP A 264 -4.89 13.40 7.95
N SER A 265 -6.22 13.40 7.92
CA SER A 265 -7.02 13.20 9.12
C SER A 265 -6.85 11.78 9.68
N ARG A 266 -6.56 10.77 8.84
CA ARG A 266 -6.37 9.38 9.28
C ARG A 266 -5.25 9.27 10.32
N HIS A 267 -4.16 10.02 10.14
CA HIS A 267 -3.01 10.06 11.05
C HIS A 267 -3.16 11.10 12.18
N GLY A 268 -4.28 11.82 12.20
CA GLY A 268 -4.64 12.79 13.24
C GLY A 268 -5.02 12.12 14.57
N PHE A 269 -4.97 12.89 15.66
CA PHE A 269 -5.24 12.37 17.01
C PHE A 269 -6.63 11.75 17.15
N VAL A 270 -7.68 12.49 16.76
CA VAL A 270 -9.08 12.10 16.98
C VAL A 270 -9.47 10.90 16.10
N VAL A 271 -9.21 10.99 14.81
CA VAL A 271 -9.62 9.96 13.83
C VAL A 271 -8.70 8.74 13.90
N GLY A 272 -7.38 8.94 14.04
CA GLY A 272 -6.42 7.83 14.14
C GLY A 272 -6.60 6.98 15.39
N SER A 273 -6.88 7.60 16.55
CA SER A 273 -7.19 6.85 17.77
C SER A 273 -8.52 6.10 17.67
N ALA A 274 -9.53 6.65 16.98
CA ALA A 274 -10.77 5.94 16.72
C ALA A 274 -10.55 4.70 15.83
N PHE A 275 -9.75 4.83 14.75
CA PHE A 275 -9.36 3.67 13.94
C PHE A 275 -8.61 2.62 14.75
N HIS A 276 -7.70 3.03 15.63
CA HIS A 276 -6.98 2.10 16.49
C HIS A 276 -7.93 1.34 17.43
N SER A 277 -8.87 2.03 18.08
CA SER A 277 -9.89 1.40 18.93
C SER A 277 -10.79 0.43 18.15
N LEU A 278 -11.21 0.80 16.94
CA LEU A 278 -12.02 -0.07 16.08
C LEU A 278 -11.21 -1.28 15.58
N ALA A 279 -9.94 -1.11 15.23
CA ALA A 279 -9.07 -2.18 14.77
C ALA A 279 -8.91 -3.28 15.83
N VAL A 280 -8.81 -2.92 17.11
CA VAL A 280 -8.79 -3.89 18.22
C VAL A 280 -10.09 -4.71 18.26
N LEU A 281 -11.25 -4.09 18.08
CA LEU A 281 -12.52 -4.81 18.03
C LEU A 281 -12.66 -5.68 16.77
N VAL A 282 -12.18 -5.21 15.61
CA VAL A 282 -12.15 -6.00 14.38
C VAL A 282 -11.28 -7.24 14.56
N ASP A 283 -10.13 -7.10 15.23
CA ASP A 283 -9.23 -8.21 15.53
C ASP A 283 -9.87 -9.24 16.47
N VAL A 284 -10.49 -8.80 17.55
CA VAL A 284 -11.18 -9.71 18.51
C VAL A 284 -12.41 -10.39 17.89
N THR A 285 -13.03 -9.77 16.89
CA THR A 285 -14.22 -10.30 16.18
C THR A 285 -13.91 -10.89 14.81
N ARG A 286 -12.63 -11.20 14.54
CA ARG A 286 -12.21 -11.83 13.29
C ARG A 286 -12.57 -13.32 13.28
N PHE A 287 -12.76 -13.85 12.09
CA PHE A 287 -12.98 -15.28 11.87
C PHE A 287 -11.69 -15.89 11.31
N ASP A 288 -11.03 -16.70 12.11
CA ASP A 288 -9.69 -17.25 11.87
C ASP A 288 -9.64 -18.78 11.98
N TRP A 289 -10.81 -19.41 12.11
CA TRP A 289 -10.95 -20.86 12.26
C TRP A 289 -10.23 -21.62 11.13
N LYS A 290 -9.45 -22.62 11.53
CA LYS A 290 -8.75 -23.54 10.64
C LYS A 290 -9.27 -24.96 10.79
N GLU A 291 -9.08 -25.75 9.74
CA GLU A 291 -9.35 -27.18 9.80
C GLU A 291 -8.54 -27.81 10.95
N GLY A 292 -9.21 -28.43 11.92
CA GLY A 292 -8.61 -28.97 13.15
C GLY A 292 -8.94 -28.21 14.45
N ASP A 293 -9.46 -26.98 14.38
CA ASP A 293 -9.81 -26.16 15.55
C ASP A 293 -11.07 -26.65 16.32
N GLY A 294 -11.83 -27.58 15.74
CA GLY A 294 -13.04 -28.14 16.32
C GLY A 294 -14.31 -27.29 16.15
N LEU A 295 -15.47 -27.91 16.38
CA LEU A 295 -16.79 -27.31 16.12
C LEU A 295 -17.14 -26.18 17.10
N ALA A 296 -16.76 -26.30 18.38
CA ALA A 296 -17.06 -25.28 19.38
C ALA A 296 -16.41 -23.93 19.02
N ARG A 297 -15.15 -23.96 18.57
CA ARG A 297 -14.43 -22.78 18.12
C ARG A 297 -15.04 -22.18 16.85
N LEU A 298 -15.43 -23.03 15.89
CA LEU A 298 -16.15 -22.59 14.69
C LEU A 298 -17.41 -21.79 15.03
N ILE A 299 -18.23 -22.29 15.95
CA ILE A 299 -19.48 -21.64 16.37
C ILE A 299 -19.18 -20.31 17.08
N ALA A 300 -18.22 -20.31 18.02
CA ALA A 300 -17.85 -19.12 18.78
C ALA A 300 -17.31 -18.00 17.86
N GLU A 301 -16.36 -18.32 16.97
CA GLU A 301 -15.81 -17.35 16.03
C GLU A 301 -16.84 -16.89 15.00
N SER A 302 -17.75 -17.76 14.55
CA SER A 302 -18.86 -17.37 13.65
C SER A 302 -19.79 -16.36 14.32
N LEU A 303 -20.12 -16.58 15.60
CA LEU A 303 -20.96 -15.66 16.37
C LEU A 303 -20.25 -14.31 16.58
N LEU A 304 -18.98 -14.33 17.00
CA LEU A 304 -18.17 -13.12 17.17
C LEU A 304 -18.03 -12.37 15.84
N ALA A 305 -17.82 -13.08 14.73
CA ALA A 305 -17.78 -12.49 13.41
C ALA A 305 -19.09 -11.78 13.08
N VAL A 306 -20.26 -12.39 13.29
CA VAL A 306 -21.55 -11.73 13.05
C VAL A 306 -21.70 -10.48 13.92
N LEU A 307 -21.34 -10.56 15.20
CA LEU A 307 -21.36 -9.42 16.14
C LEU A 307 -20.39 -8.29 15.75
N GLY A 308 -19.28 -8.62 15.06
CA GLY A 308 -18.30 -7.66 14.57
C GLY A 308 -18.70 -6.92 13.29
N LEU A 309 -19.80 -7.31 12.61
CA LEU A 309 -20.23 -6.68 11.36
C LEU A 309 -20.48 -5.16 11.47
N PRO A 310 -21.13 -4.63 12.52
CA PRO A 310 -21.32 -3.18 12.67
C PRO A 310 -20.00 -2.43 12.83
N VAL A 311 -19.04 -2.99 13.55
CA VAL A 311 -17.71 -2.40 13.75
C VAL A 311 -16.97 -2.32 12.42
N ARG A 312 -16.96 -3.41 11.64
CA ARG A 312 -16.35 -3.43 10.30
C ARG A 312 -17.06 -2.49 9.33
N GLY A 313 -18.39 -2.42 9.39
CA GLY A 313 -19.19 -1.48 8.60
C GLY A 313 -18.86 -0.02 8.90
N LEU A 314 -18.72 0.34 10.18
CA LEU A 314 -18.31 1.67 10.62
C LEU A 314 -16.89 2.01 10.14
N MET A 315 -15.93 1.08 10.34
CA MET A 315 -14.55 1.25 9.89
C MET A 315 -14.50 1.45 8.36
N ALA A 316 -15.18 0.60 7.59
CA ALA A 316 -15.26 0.72 6.14
C ALA A 316 -15.92 2.03 5.68
N ALA A 317 -16.96 2.51 6.37
CA ALA A 317 -17.60 3.80 6.08
C ALA A 317 -16.65 4.98 6.32
N MET A 318 -15.90 4.97 7.42
CA MET A 318 -14.89 5.99 7.71
C MET A 318 -13.76 5.95 6.66
N GLU A 319 -13.30 4.77 6.26
CA GLU A 319 -12.30 4.61 5.20
C GLU A 319 -12.79 5.11 3.85
N LEU A 320 -14.04 4.79 3.48
CA LEU A 320 -14.65 5.29 2.25
C LEU A 320 -14.71 6.82 2.20
N LEU A 321 -15.09 7.44 3.32
CA LEU A 321 -15.15 8.91 3.43
C LEU A 321 -13.76 9.55 3.35
N LEU A 322 -12.72 8.88 3.87
CA LEU A 322 -11.35 9.35 3.82
C LEU A 322 -10.60 8.97 2.54
N HIS A 323 -11.14 8.07 1.71
CA HIS A 323 -10.42 7.49 0.59
C HIS A 323 -9.81 8.54 -0.34
N ARG A 324 -10.61 9.55 -0.72
CA ARG A 324 -10.15 10.64 -1.60
C ARG A 324 -9.12 11.55 -0.93
N THR A 325 -9.27 11.83 0.37
CA THR A 325 -8.30 12.64 1.11
C THR A 325 -6.98 11.91 1.30
N SER A 326 -7.03 10.60 1.55
CA SER A 326 -5.85 9.73 1.63
C SER A 326 -5.10 9.70 0.30
N GLN A 327 -5.79 9.47 -0.81
CA GLN A 327 -5.15 9.46 -2.14
C GLN A 327 -4.53 10.79 -2.53
N ARG A 328 -5.13 11.92 -2.13
CA ARG A 328 -4.51 13.25 -2.33
C ARG A 328 -3.27 13.44 -1.45
N ALA A 329 -3.29 12.91 -0.23
CA ALA A 329 -2.12 12.92 0.64
C ALA A 329 -0.96 12.13 -0.01
N GLU A 330 -1.25 11.02 -0.70
CA GLU A 330 -0.24 10.29 -1.48
C GLU A 330 0.36 11.12 -2.62
N TYR A 331 -0.46 11.70 -3.50
CA TYR A 331 0.06 12.56 -4.58
C TYR A 331 0.84 13.76 -4.03
N ARG A 332 0.43 14.31 -2.89
CA ARG A 332 1.14 15.39 -2.23
C ARG A 332 2.47 14.91 -1.63
N ALA A 333 2.50 13.73 -1.01
CA ALA A 333 3.73 13.12 -0.53
C ALA A 333 4.70 12.82 -1.68
N ASP A 334 4.20 12.39 -2.83
CA ASP A 334 5.00 12.21 -4.05
C ASP A 334 5.57 13.53 -4.57
N GLU A 335 4.77 14.59 -4.56
CA GLU A 335 5.24 15.92 -4.96
C GLU A 335 6.34 16.43 -4.03
N LEU A 336 6.18 16.23 -2.73
CA LEU A 336 7.18 16.57 -1.71
C LEU A 336 8.44 15.71 -1.87
N GLY A 337 8.28 14.40 -2.11
CA GLY A 337 9.38 13.49 -2.42
C GLY A 337 10.16 13.92 -3.66
N ALA A 338 9.46 14.25 -4.75
CA ALA A 338 10.06 14.76 -5.98
C ALA A 338 10.76 16.11 -5.77
N ARG A 339 10.21 17.02 -4.97
CA ARG A 339 10.87 18.29 -4.64
C ARG A 339 12.17 18.08 -3.87
N VAL A 340 12.20 17.10 -2.96
CA VAL A 340 13.37 16.83 -2.11
C VAL A 340 14.44 16.02 -2.84
N ALA A 341 14.07 14.95 -3.53
CA ALA A 341 15.00 14.00 -4.15
C ALA A 341 15.18 14.20 -5.67
N GLY A 342 14.27 14.94 -6.31
CA GLY A 342 14.20 15.10 -7.77
C GLY A 342 13.18 14.15 -8.40
N THR A 343 12.57 14.58 -9.50
CA THR A 343 11.57 13.83 -10.29
C THR A 343 12.11 12.47 -10.74
N SER A 344 13.34 12.41 -11.23
CA SER A 344 13.96 11.15 -11.70
C SER A 344 14.16 10.13 -10.58
N ALA A 345 14.61 10.59 -9.41
CA ALA A 345 14.79 9.75 -8.23
C ALA A 345 13.45 9.21 -7.70
N MET A 346 12.42 10.05 -7.68
CA MET A 346 11.08 9.64 -7.22
C MET A 346 10.42 8.65 -8.18
N ILE A 347 10.57 8.82 -9.51
CA ILE A 347 10.12 7.82 -10.50
C ILE A 347 10.88 6.50 -10.31
N SER A 348 12.20 6.56 -10.14
CA SER A 348 13.04 5.39 -9.92
C SER A 348 12.68 4.64 -8.62
N LEU A 349 12.33 5.38 -7.56
CA LEU A 349 11.81 4.82 -6.32
C LEU A 349 10.48 4.10 -6.54
N LEU A 350 9.50 4.74 -7.18
CA LEU A 350 8.20 4.12 -7.46
C LEU A 350 8.35 2.86 -8.34
N ASP A 351 9.28 2.87 -9.30
CA ASP A 351 9.64 1.67 -10.06
C ASP A 351 10.26 0.58 -9.16
N ALA A 352 11.14 0.96 -8.23
CA ALA A 352 11.74 0.05 -7.25
C ALA A 352 10.69 -0.71 -6.44
N LEU A 353 9.63 -0.02 -6.01
CA LEU A 353 8.53 -0.60 -5.23
C LEU A 353 7.76 -1.67 -6.03
N ASN A 354 7.62 -1.50 -7.35
CA ASN A 354 6.97 -2.49 -8.22
C ASN A 354 7.91 -3.60 -8.72
N THR A 355 9.22 -3.46 -8.50
CA THR A 355 10.23 -4.35 -9.09
C THR A 355 11.13 -4.97 -8.03
N ARG A 356 12.12 -4.22 -7.54
CA ARG A 356 13.12 -4.66 -6.56
C ARG A 356 12.50 -5.06 -5.23
N ALA A 357 11.50 -4.32 -4.74
CA ALA A 357 10.83 -4.65 -3.48
C ALA A 357 10.13 -6.02 -3.56
N LEU A 358 9.46 -6.34 -4.68
CA LEU A 358 8.87 -7.67 -4.90
C LEU A 358 9.92 -8.79 -4.90
N SER A 359 11.10 -8.55 -5.45
CA SER A 359 12.22 -9.50 -5.38
C SER A 359 12.72 -9.70 -3.96
N ALA A 360 12.83 -8.60 -3.20
CA ALA A 360 13.27 -8.64 -1.81
C ALA A 360 12.26 -9.39 -0.93
N PHE A 361 10.96 -9.13 -1.09
CA PHE A 361 9.90 -9.88 -0.42
C PHE A 361 9.98 -11.37 -0.74
N GLY A 362 10.07 -11.73 -2.04
CA GLY A 362 10.17 -13.12 -2.46
C GLY A 362 11.39 -13.84 -1.85
N PHE A 363 12.56 -13.19 -1.82
CA PHE A 363 13.75 -13.75 -1.19
C PHE A 363 13.58 -13.96 0.32
N LEU A 364 13.01 -12.98 1.03
CA LEU A 364 12.83 -13.08 2.48
C LEU A 364 11.84 -14.20 2.85
N GLU A 365 10.80 -14.37 2.05
CA GLU A 365 9.81 -15.44 2.23
C GLU A 365 10.40 -16.82 1.91
N SER A 366 11.11 -16.97 0.79
CA SER A 366 11.55 -18.28 0.30
C SER A 366 12.93 -18.73 0.78
N SER A 367 13.79 -17.81 1.21
CA SER A 367 15.24 -18.09 1.30
C SER A 367 15.92 -17.51 2.55
N ALA A 368 15.24 -16.68 3.35
CA ALA A 368 15.85 -16.15 4.57
C ALA A 368 16.23 -17.24 5.58
N HIS A 369 15.50 -18.36 5.64
CA HIS A 369 15.76 -19.45 6.58
C HIS A 369 17.07 -20.23 6.29
N THR A 370 17.57 -20.20 5.05
CA THR A 370 18.80 -20.90 4.64
C THR A 370 20.04 -20.02 4.70
N ALA A 371 19.86 -18.70 4.62
CA ALA A 371 20.96 -17.74 4.69
C ALA A 371 21.48 -17.59 6.12
N LYS A 372 22.81 -17.58 6.27
CA LYS A 372 23.43 -17.18 7.55
C LYS A 372 23.23 -15.66 7.77
N PRO A 373 22.98 -15.18 9.00
CA PRO A 373 22.72 -13.76 9.27
C PRO A 373 23.80 -12.83 8.73
N GLU A 374 25.06 -13.23 8.79
CA GLU A 374 26.21 -12.43 8.31
C GLU A 374 26.19 -12.26 6.78
N ASN A 375 25.56 -13.19 6.06
CA ASN A 375 25.49 -13.21 4.60
C ASN A 375 24.09 -12.86 4.06
N LEU A 376 23.08 -12.72 4.92
CA LEU A 376 21.68 -12.53 4.53
C LEU A 376 21.52 -11.32 3.59
N TRP A 377 22.14 -10.20 3.95
CA TRP A 377 22.04 -8.95 3.21
C TRP A 377 22.80 -8.98 1.88
N THR A 378 23.94 -9.65 1.83
CA THR A 378 24.66 -9.88 0.59
C THR A 378 23.85 -10.79 -0.33
N ALA A 379 23.28 -11.88 0.20
CA ALA A 379 22.43 -12.79 -0.56
C ALA A 379 21.16 -12.10 -1.08
N LEU A 380 20.52 -11.25 -0.28
CA LEU A 380 19.37 -10.44 -0.68
C LEU A 380 19.74 -9.51 -1.86
N ARG A 381 20.83 -8.74 -1.77
CA ARG A 381 21.28 -7.86 -2.86
C ARG A 381 21.58 -8.65 -4.13
N THR A 382 22.28 -9.78 -4.01
CA THR A 382 22.59 -10.64 -5.15
C THR A 382 21.32 -11.16 -5.81
N SER A 383 20.34 -11.61 -5.02
CA SER A 383 19.05 -12.08 -5.52
C SER A 383 18.26 -10.99 -6.25
N VAL A 384 18.23 -9.78 -5.68
CA VAL A 384 17.54 -8.63 -6.29
C VAL A 384 18.24 -8.19 -7.59
N ALA A 385 19.57 -8.17 -7.61
CA ALA A 385 20.37 -7.78 -8.79
C ALA A 385 20.38 -8.84 -9.90
N ALA A 386 20.16 -10.11 -9.56
CA ALA A 386 20.12 -11.21 -10.52
C ALA A 386 18.83 -11.25 -11.37
N VAL A 387 17.82 -10.44 -11.06
CA VAL A 387 16.56 -10.42 -11.81
C VAL A 387 16.79 -9.83 -13.20
N PRO A 388 16.48 -10.56 -14.28
CA PRO A 388 16.71 -10.08 -15.63
C PRO A 388 15.84 -8.88 -16.02
N ALA A 389 16.33 -8.07 -16.97
CA ALA A 389 15.62 -6.90 -17.46
C ALA A 389 14.25 -7.24 -18.08
N SER A 390 14.12 -8.41 -18.70
CA SER A 390 12.86 -8.92 -19.25
C SER A 390 11.81 -9.16 -18.17
N GLU A 391 12.20 -9.75 -17.03
CA GLU A 391 11.30 -9.95 -15.88
C GLU A 391 10.93 -8.62 -15.21
N LEU A 392 11.87 -7.67 -15.10
CA LEU A 392 11.57 -6.33 -14.60
C LEU A 392 10.53 -5.62 -15.49
N GLU A 393 10.66 -5.74 -16.82
CA GLU A 393 9.69 -5.18 -17.76
C GLU A 393 8.32 -5.87 -17.66
N ARG A 394 8.28 -7.20 -17.52
CA ARG A 394 7.04 -7.94 -17.26
C ARG A 394 6.33 -7.39 -16.02
N ARG A 395 7.06 -7.18 -14.92
CA ARG A 395 6.51 -6.63 -13.67
C ARG A 395 5.95 -5.21 -13.85
N ARG A 396 6.64 -4.35 -14.59
CA ARG A 396 6.13 -3.00 -14.92
C ARG A 396 4.83 -3.05 -15.72
N ARG A 397 4.72 -3.97 -16.68
CA ARG A 397 3.50 -4.17 -17.48
C ARG A 397 2.37 -4.77 -16.66
N ALA A 398 2.65 -5.78 -15.85
CA ALA A 398 1.70 -6.34 -14.90
C ALA A 398 1.18 -5.24 -13.96
N ALA A 399 2.08 -4.38 -13.46
CA ALA A 399 1.72 -3.27 -12.59
C ALA A 399 0.76 -2.27 -13.25
N ARG A 400 0.90 -2.02 -14.55
CA ARG A 400 -0.03 -1.20 -15.33
C ARG A 400 -1.37 -1.90 -15.58
N LEU A 401 -1.35 -3.19 -15.94
CA LEU A 401 -2.54 -3.96 -16.32
C LEU A 401 -3.44 -4.31 -15.13
N GLU A 402 -2.85 -4.71 -14.01
CA GLU A 402 -3.57 -5.02 -12.76
C GLU A 402 -4.05 -3.75 -12.03
N GLU A 403 -3.69 -2.56 -12.55
CA GLU A 403 -3.74 -1.30 -11.79
C GLU A 403 -3.12 -1.47 -10.39
N LEU A 404 -2.03 -2.28 -10.30
CA LEU A 404 -1.44 -2.72 -9.03
C LEU A 404 -1.23 -1.54 -8.11
N ARG A 405 -1.71 -1.74 -6.89
CA ARG A 405 -1.56 -0.81 -5.78
C ARG A 405 -0.67 -1.47 -4.74
N VAL A 406 0.17 -0.67 -4.09
CA VAL A 406 0.94 -1.14 -2.94
C VAL A 406 0.00 -1.60 -1.82
N ASP A 407 -1.14 -0.92 -1.65
CA ASP A 407 -2.29 -1.37 -0.85
C ASP A 407 -3.62 -0.70 -1.29
N SER A 408 -4.72 -0.95 -0.59
CA SER A 408 -6.04 -0.38 -0.91
C SER A 408 -6.16 1.13 -0.71
N THR A 409 -5.20 1.76 -0.04
CA THR A 409 -5.17 3.19 0.32
C THR A 409 -4.37 4.05 -0.66
N HIS A 410 -3.41 3.46 -1.40
CA HIS A 410 -2.60 4.17 -2.38
C HIS A 410 -3.25 4.23 -3.78
N PRO A 411 -3.09 5.34 -4.53
CA PRO A 411 -3.35 5.33 -5.97
C PRO A 411 -2.45 4.31 -6.68
N PRO A 412 -2.89 3.74 -7.82
CA PRO A 412 -2.06 2.89 -8.67
C PRO A 412 -0.72 3.55 -8.98
N THR A 413 0.36 2.79 -8.84
CA THR A 413 1.72 3.34 -8.90
C THR A 413 2.01 4.02 -10.25
N TYR A 414 1.45 3.53 -11.36
CA TYR A 414 1.65 4.15 -12.67
C TYR A 414 1.08 5.57 -12.76
N LEU A 415 -0.05 5.86 -12.11
CA LEU A 415 -0.63 7.21 -12.05
C LEU A 415 0.20 8.14 -11.17
N ARG A 416 0.82 7.59 -10.12
CA ARG A 416 1.78 8.33 -9.28
C ARG A 416 3.03 8.69 -10.08
N MET A 417 3.55 7.76 -10.88
CA MET A 417 4.70 8.02 -11.77
C MET A 417 4.37 9.05 -12.84
N GLU A 418 3.17 9.00 -13.45
CA GLU A 418 2.70 10.01 -14.41
C GLU A 418 2.60 11.41 -13.75
N TRP A 419 2.03 11.47 -12.54
CA TRP A 419 1.98 12.69 -11.75
C TRP A 419 3.38 13.26 -11.49
N VAL A 420 4.30 12.43 -10.98
CA VAL A 420 5.66 12.84 -10.66
C VAL A 420 6.40 13.32 -11.92
N ALA A 421 6.21 12.64 -13.06
CA ALA A 421 6.82 13.02 -14.33
C ALA A 421 6.38 14.42 -14.83
N ALA A 422 5.18 14.88 -14.45
CA ALA A 422 4.68 16.21 -14.78
C ALA A 422 5.24 17.32 -13.87
N LEU A 423 5.96 16.98 -12.79
CA LEU A 423 6.44 17.95 -11.81
C LEU A 423 7.74 18.64 -12.26
N PRO A 424 7.89 19.96 -12.00
CA PRO A 424 9.04 20.76 -12.43
C PRO A 424 10.23 20.68 -11.45
N TYR A 425 10.57 19.49 -10.95
CA TYR A 425 11.68 19.27 -10.01
C TYR A 425 12.78 18.39 -10.62
N PRO A 426 13.51 18.86 -11.66
CA PRO A 426 14.51 18.03 -12.34
C PRO A 426 15.63 17.57 -11.39
N GLU A 427 15.99 18.41 -10.42
CA GLU A 427 16.96 18.11 -9.37
C GLU A 427 16.32 18.21 -7.99
N GLY A 428 16.77 17.35 -7.08
CA GLY A 428 16.36 17.37 -5.68
C GLY A 428 17.04 18.48 -4.90
N ARG A 429 16.31 19.08 -3.97
CA ARG A 429 16.87 20.07 -3.02
C ARG A 429 17.82 19.46 -2.00
N VAL A 430 17.60 18.20 -1.63
CA VAL A 430 18.50 17.45 -0.75
C VAL A 430 19.36 16.55 -1.63
N GLN A 431 20.64 16.90 -1.73
CA GLN A 431 21.61 16.07 -2.44
C GLN A 431 21.85 14.78 -1.66
N ALA A 432 21.75 13.65 -2.34
CA ALA A 432 22.20 12.38 -1.79
C ALA A 432 23.73 12.44 -1.67
N GLY A 433 24.24 12.28 -0.45
CA GLY A 433 25.67 12.25 -0.17
C GLY A 433 26.24 10.84 -0.26
N ASP A 434 27.47 10.68 0.24
CA ASP A 434 28.00 9.36 0.54
C ASP A 434 27.24 8.77 1.74
N ASP A 435 26.53 7.66 1.51
CA ASP A 435 25.78 6.95 2.55
C ASP A 435 26.68 6.03 3.40
N SER A 436 27.98 5.87 3.06
CA SER A 436 28.91 5.01 3.82
C SER A 436 28.91 5.26 5.34
N PRO A 437 28.84 6.51 5.84
CA PRO A 437 28.72 6.76 7.28
C PRO A 437 27.40 6.24 7.87
N ILE A 438 26.29 6.39 7.14
CA ILE A 438 24.98 5.89 7.57
C ILE A 438 24.97 4.36 7.55
N ASP A 439 25.48 3.75 6.48
CA ASP A 439 25.55 2.29 6.36
C ASP A 439 26.41 1.69 7.50
N LYS A 440 27.46 2.39 7.95
CA LYS A 440 28.25 2.02 9.12
C LYS A 440 27.47 2.16 10.44
N GLU A 441 26.67 3.21 10.61
CA GLU A 441 25.78 3.37 11.77
C GLU A 441 24.76 2.23 11.87
N LEU A 442 24.30 1.72 10.72
CA LEU A 442 23.29 0.67 10.65
C LEU A 442 23.86 -0.75 10.80
N GLU A 443 25.16 -0.98 10.63
CA GLU A 443 25.77 -2.31 10.53
C GLU A 443 25.43 -3.24 11.70
N THR A 444 25.59 -2.76 12.94
CA THR A 444 25.30 -3.58 14.14
C THR A 444 23.81 -3.93 14.23
N VAL A 445 22.95 -2.95 13.96
CA VAL A 445 21.50 -3.14 14.01
C VAL A 445 21.02 -4.04 12.88
N ALA A 446 21.61 -3.91 11.69
CA ALA A 446 21.33 -4.75 10.54
C ALA A 446 21.62 -6.24 10.82
N LEU A 447 22.71 -6.54 11.53
CA LEU A 447 23.02 -7.93 11.90
C LEU A 447 21.97 -8.49 12.88
N GLN A 448 21.54 -7.70 13.86
CA GLN A 448 20.49 -8.10 14.80
C GLN A 448 19.14 -8.35 14.10
N VAL A 449 18.80 -7.50 13.12
CA VAL A 449 17.59 -7.69 12.30
C VAL A 449 17.70 -8.96 11.45
N ALA A 450 18.87 -9.24 10.86
CA ALA A 450 19.09 -10.47 10.10
C ALA A 450 18.89 -11.74 10.95
N GLN A 451 19.36 -11.71 12.21
CA GLN A 451 19.16 -12.80 13.16
C GLN A 451 17.67 -13.02 13.43
N THR A 452 16.93 -11.95 13.76
CA THR A 452 15.49 -12.03 14.04
C THR A 452 14.69 -12.53 12.83
N ILE A 453 14.97 -12.06 11.61
CA ILE A 453 14.30 -12.56 10.40
C ILE A 453 14.53 -14.07 10.24
N ARG A 454 15.78 -14.53 10.40
CA ARG A 454 16.11 -15.95 10.24
C ARG A 454 15.41 -16.80 11.29
N GLU A 455 15.42 -16.39 12.55
CA GLU A 455 14.76 -17.09 13.66
C GLU A 455 13.25 -17.20 13.42
N ASN A 456 12.63 -16.12 12.95
CA ASN A 456 11.21 -16.10 12.59
C ASN A 456 10.92 -17.04 11.42
N ALA A 457 11.75 -17.01 10.37
CA ALA A 457 11.60 -17.87 9.21
C ALA A 457 11.78 -19.36 9.55
N GLN A 458 12.73 -19.69 10.44
CA GLN A 458 12.92 -21.07 10.93
C GLN A 458 11.74 -21.52 11.80
N SER A 459 11.26 -20.66 12.69
CA SER A 459 10.11 -20.96 13.56
C SER A 459 8.83 -21.21 12.75
N ALA A 460 8.67 -20.54 11.60
CA ALA A 460 7.54 -20.75 10.71
C ALA A 460 7.54 -22.12 10.01
N LEU A 461 8.69 -22.78 9.85
CA LEU A 461 8.79 -24.13 9.27
C LEU A 461 8.31 -25.24 10.22
N TYR A 462 8.25 -24.95 11.52
CA TYR A 462 7.86 -25.91 12.57
C TYR A 462 6.43 -25.66 13.11
N ARG A 463 5.67 -24.72 12.54
CA ARG A 463 4.26 -24.47 12.84
C ARG A 463 3.38 -25.05 11.75
#